data_AF-A0A7C6MYB7-F1
#
_entry.id   AF-A0A7C6MYB7-F1
#
_cell.length_a   1.000
_cell.length_b   1.000
_cell.length_c   1.000
_cell.angle_alpha   90.00
_cell.angle_beta   90.00
_cell.angle_gamma   90.00
#
_symmetry.space_group_name_H-M   'P 1'
#
loop_
_entity.id
_entity.type
_entity.pdbx_description
1 polymer ?
#
loop_
_entity_poly.entity_id
_entity_poly.type
_entity_poly.pdbx_seq_one_letter_code
_entity_poly.pdbx_strand_id
1 'polypeptide(L)'
;MLIKFTLSMPNIGSWNGRWSGENNLYARVISFKGKEKEKLANELLNKGYFHYDFGDGWSMGISLEKIDSKTATKVRKSSKGFYGYDWAIDSIIKYQKIITE
;
A
#
# COMPACT_ATOMS: atom_id res chain seq x y z
N MET A 1 -3.82 16.37 1.31
CA MET A 1 -2.94 15.58 0.43
C MET A 1 -3.58 14.26 -0.03
N LEU A 2 -3.28 13.76 -1.24
CA LEU A 2 -3.68 12.41 -1.72
C LEU A 2 -2.44 11.51 -1.84
N ILE A 3 -2.52 10.31 -1.27
CA ILE A 3 -1.46 9.30 -1.36
C ILE A 3 -2.03 8.02 -1.93
N LYS A 4 -1.33 7.46 -2.92
CA LYS A 4 -1.53 6.13 -3.48
C LYS A 4 -0.71 5.15 -2.67
N PHE A 5 -1.38 4.15 -2.13
CA PHE A 5 -0.79 2.94 -1.59
C PHE A 5 -0.83 1.91 -2.71
N THR A 6 0.30 1.36 -3.08
CA THR A 6 0.41 0.27 -4.07
C THR A 6 0.89 -0.97 -3.34
N LEU A 7 0.10 -2.04 -3.45
CA LEU A 7 0.47 -3.35 -2.94
C LEU A 7 1.37 -4.06 -3.95
N SER A 8 2.44 -4.64 -3.45
CA SER A 8 3.39 -5.48 -4.19
C SER A 8 3.75 -6.68 -3.32
N MET A 9 4.06 -7.83 -3.93
CA MET A 9 4.58 -8.99 -3.19
C MET A 9 5.93 -9.38 -3.79
N PRO A 10 7.05 -8.89 -3.21
CA PRO A 10 8.37 -9.16 -3.76
C PRO A 10 8.89 -10.56 -3.44
N ASN A 11 8.58 -11.10 -2.25
CA ASN A 11 8.96 -12.46 -1.83
C ASN A 11 7.74 -13.37 -1.94
N ILE A 12 7.78 -14.28 -2.91
CA ILE A 12 6.67 -15.16 -3.27
C ILE A 12 7.15 -16.61 -3.12
N GLY A 13 6.73 -17.28 -2.04
CA GLY A 13 7.02 -18.70 -1.78
C GLY A 13 6.31 -19.68 -2.72
N SER A 14 5.78 -19.19 -3.85
CA SER A 14 5.14 -20.00 -4.88
C SER A 14 6.20 -20.56 -5.83
N TRP A 15 6.09 -21.83 -6.22
CA TRP A 15 7.06 -22.52 -7.10
C TRP A 15 7.31 -21.79 -8.43
N ASN A 16 6.34 -21.00 -8.91
CA ASN A 16 6.44 -20.21 -10.15
C ASN A 16 6.97 -18.78 -9.95
N GLY A 17 7.35 -18.38 -8.73
CA GLY A 17 7.84 -17.02 -8.42
C GLY A 17 6.82 -15.91 -8.67
N ARG A 18 5.54 -16.26 -8.82
CA ARG A 18 4.43 -15.36 -9.12
C ARG A 18 3.28 -15.55 -8.15
N TRP A 19 2.72 -14.44 -7.68
CA TRP A 19 1.52 -14.42 -6.86
C TRP A 19 0.28 -14.21 -7.73
N SER A 20 -0.83 -14.82 -7.30
CA SER A 20 -2.13 -14.76 -7.98
C SER A 20 -2.70 -13.34 -7.95
N GLY A 21 -2.26 -12.52 -8.90
CA GLY A 21 -2.65 -11.11 -8.96
C GLY A 21 -1.59 -10.17 -9.51
N GLU A 22 -0.34 -10.61 -9.74
CA GLU A 22 0.76 -9.75 -10.22
C GLU A 22 0.41 -8.89 -11.46
N ASN A 23 -0.45 -9.40 -12.34
CA ASN A 23 -0.88 -8.69 -13.55
C ASN A 23 -1.94 -7.60 -13.29
N ASN A 24 -2.54 -7.57 -12.10
CA ASN A 24 -3.53 -6.59 -11.70
C ASN A 24 -2.91 -5.51 -10.82
N LEU A 25 -3.32 -4.26 -11.04
CA LEU A 25 -2.96 -3.16 -10.16
C LEU A 25 -3.78 -3.28 -8.87
N TYR A 26 -3.10 -3.50 -7.74
CA TYR A 26 -3.70 -3.37 -6.41
C TYR A 26 -3.24 -2.08 -5.78
N ALA A 27 -4.09 -1.07 -5.87
CA ALA A 27 -3.76 0.26 -5.35
C ALA A 27 -4.96 0.90 -4.67
N ARG A 28 -4.72 1.55 -3.53
CA ARG A 28 -5.74 2.28 -2.78
C ARG A 28 -5.31 3.72 -2.59
N VAL A 29 -6.23 4.65 -2.81
CA VAL A 29 -5.95 6.09 -2.69
C VAL A 29 -6.64 6.65 -1.46
N ILE A 30 -5.83 7.15 -0.52
CA ILE A 30 -6.29 7.77 0.72
C ILE A 30 -6.06 9.27 0.67
N SER A 31 -7.10 10.02 1.06
CA SER A 31 -7.01 11.47 1.23
C SER A 31 -6.73 11.81 2.69
N PHE A 32 -5.58 12.44 2.94
CA PHE A 32 -5.23 13.02 4.22
C PHE A 32 -5.72 14.46 4.25
N LYS A 33 -6.72 14.73 5.10
CA LYS A 33 -7.30 16.07 5.33
C LYS A 33 -6.99 16.50 6.76
N GLY A 34 -6.41 17.68 6.94
CA GLY A 34 -6.06 18.26 8.25
C GLY A 34 -4.55 18.31 8.50
N LYS A 35 -4.10 19.34 9.23
CA LYS A 35 -2.66 19.63 9.46
C LYS A 35 -1.89 18.45 10.04
N GLU A 36 -2.44 17.76 11.03
CA GLU A 36 -1.78 16.60 11.68
C GLU A 36 -1.66 15.41 10.72
N LYS A 37 -2.74 15.10 10.00
CA LYS A 37 -2.75 14.03 9.01
C LYS A 37 -1.82 14.31 7.83
N GLU A 38 -1.65 15.58 7.45
CA GLU A 38 -0.71 15.98 6.41
C GLU A 38 0.75 15.88 6.84
N LYS A 39 1.07 16.14 8.13
CA LYS A 39 2.39 15.85 8.68
C LYS A 39 2.67 14.35 8.64
N LEU A 40 1.73 13.53 9.13
CA LEU A 40 1.85 12.07 9.10
C LEU A 40 1.98 11.54 7.67
N ALA A 41 1.20 12.08 6.73
CA ALA A 41 1.31 11.76 5.31
C ALA A 41 2.71 12.03 4.74
N ASN A 42 3.33 13.15 5.11
CA ASN A 42 4.71 13.45 4.71
C ASN A 42 5.72 12.50 5.37
N GLU A 43 5.54 12.12 6.63
CA GLU A 43 6.40 11.12 7.29
C GLU A 43 6.30 9.75 6.62
N LEU A 44 5.09 9.32 6.28
CA LEU A 44 4.86 8.07 5.55
C LEU A 44 5.48 8.12 4.14
N LEU A 45 5.36 9.24 3.44
CA LEU A 45 6.01 9.45 2.15
C LEU A 45 7.54 9.50 2.26
N ASN A 46 8.08 9.99 3.37
CA ASN A 46 9.52 9.99 3.62
C ASN A 46 10.06 8.56 3.77
N LYS A 47 9.32 7.68 4.45
CA LYS A 47 9.62 6.24 4.41
C LYS A 47 9.44 5.67 2.99
N GLY A 48 8.36 6.06 2.31
CA GLY A 48 8.06 5.75 0.91
C GLY A 48 7.71 4.28 0.62
N TYR A 49 8.23 3.35 1.41
CA TYR A 49 8.05 1.92 1.23
C TYR A 49 7.99 1.20 2.58
N PHE A 50 7.04 0.27 2.69
CA PHE A 50 6.90 -0.63 3.83
C PHE A 50 7.03 -2.06 3.34
N HIS A 51 7.83 -2.84 4.05
CA HIS A 51 8.00 -4.27 3.82
C HIS A 51 7.51 -5.03 5.06
N TYR A 52 6.78 -6.11 4.82
CA TYR A 52 6.31 -7.02 5.84
C TYR A 52 6.58 -8.45 5.38
N ASP A 53 7.26 -9.22 6.22
CA ASP A 53 7.48 -10.64 5.98
C ASP A 53 6.47 -11.43 6.83
N PHE A 54 5.74 -12.35 6.21
CA PHE A 54 4.78 -13.19 6.92
C PHE A 54 5.44 -14.38 7.62
N GLY A 55 6.72 -14.66 7.39
CA GLY A 55 7.44 -15.81 7.94
C GLY A 55 7.20 -17.12 7.19
N ASP A 56 6.07 -17.27 6.49
CA ASP A 56 5.72 -18.45 5.69
C ASP A 56 6.29 -18.43 4.25
N GLY A 57 7.38 -17.68 4.02
CA GLY A 57 7.97 -17.49 2.69
C GLY A 57 7.19 -16.51 1.79
N TRP A 58 6.18 -15.83 2.36
CA TRP A 58 5.45 -14.75 1.72
C TRP A 58 5.87 -13.41 2.32
N SER A 59 5.97 -12.38 1.47
CA SER A 59 6.14 -11.01 1.93
C SER A 59 5.21 -10.07 1.19
N MET A 60 4.88 -8.97 1.84
CA MET A 60 4.10 -7.88 1.31
C MET A 60 4.91 -6.59 1.36
N GLY A 61 5.02 -5.93 0.21
CA GLY A 61 5.49 -4.57 0.05
C GLY A 61 4.34 -3.60 -0.17
N ILE A 62 4.34 -2.48 0.53
CA ILE A 62 3.40 -1.38 0.30
C ILE A 62 4.20 -0.12 -0.01
N SER A 63 4.10 0.34 -1.25
CA SER A 63 4.73 1.58 -1.70
C SER A 63 3.76 2.74 -1.59
N LEU A 64 4.23 3.88 -1.10
CA LEU A 64 3.46 5.12 -1.03
C LEU A 64 3.97 6.11 -2.06
N GLU A 65 3.03 6.71 -2.78
CA GLU A 65 3.34 7.72 -3.78
C GLU A 65 2.33 8.85 -3.67
N LYS A 66 2.82 10.09 -3.60
CA LYS A 66 1.96 11.27 -3.66
C LYS A 66 1.44 11.44 -5.07
N ILE A 67 0.11 11.50 -5.21
CA ILE A 67 -0.53 11.61 -6.51
C ILE A 67 -1.53 12.77 -6.56
N ASP A 68 -1.79 13.25 -7.76
CA ASP A 68 -2.84 14.25 -8.00
C ASP A 68 -4.24 13.60 -8.09
N SER A 69 -5.29 14.40 -7.92
CA SER A 69 -6.68 14.00 -8.08
C SER A 69 -6.98 13.33 -9.43
N LYS A 70 -6.33 13.77 -10.53
CA LYS A 70 -6.50 13.13 -11.85
C LYS A 70 -5.97 11.70 -11.87
N THR A 71 -4.76 11.50 -11.32
CA THR A 71 -4.13 10.18 -11.21
C THR A 71 -4.92 9.29 -10.25
N ALA A 72 -5.47 9.85 -9.17
CA ALA A 72 -6.29 9.12 -8.21
C ALA A 72 -7.52 8.49 -8.86
N THR A 73 -8.20 9.23 -9.73
CA THR A 73 -9.35 8.72 -10.48
C THR A 73 -8.95 7.58 -11.42
N LYS A 74 -7.80 7.70 -12.11
CA LYS A 74 -7.29 6.62 -12.97
C LYS A 74 -6.96 5.37 -12.16
N VAL A 75 -6.23 5.53 -11.06
CA VAL A 75 -5.84 4.43 -10.16
C VAL A 75 -7.08 3.75 -9.59
N ARG A 76 -8.09 4.50 -9.13
CA ARG A 76 -9.36 3.92 -8.65
C ARG A 76 -10.13 3.15 -9.71
N LYS A 77 -10.03 3.55 -10.99
CA LYS A 77 -10.65 2.82 -12.11
C LYS A 77 -9.89 1.56 -12.49
N SER A 78 -8.56 1.61 -12.49
CA SER A 78 -7.70 0.47 -12.85
C SER A 78 -7.48 -0.51 -11.71
N SER A 79 -7.61 -0.06 -10.46
CA SER A 79 -7.38 -0.87 -9.28
C SER A 79 -8.43 -1.97 -9.14
N LYS A 80 -7.98 -3.19 -8.90
CA LYS A 80 -8.84 -4.33 -8.56
C LYS A 80 -9.10 -4.43 -7.04
N GLY A 81 -8.81 -3.36 -6.30
CA GLY A 81 -8.93 -3.31 -4.83
C GLY A 81 -7.57 -3.44 -4.14
N PHE A 82 -7.58 -3.88 -2.89
CA PHE A 82 -6.36 -4.11 -2.10
C PHE A 82 -6.27 -5.55 -1.58
N TYR A 83 -6.92 -6.49 -2.27
CA TYR A 83 -6.86 -7.94 -2.03
C TYR A 83 -7.11 -8.36 -0.56
N GLY A 84 -7.90 -7.60 0.19
CA GLY A 84 -8.18 -7.87 1.62
C GLY A 84 -7.10 -7.39 2.58
N TYR A 85 -5.99 -6.81 2.11
CA TYR A 85 -4.93 -6.21 2.93
C TYR A 85 -5.24 -4.77 3.35
N ASP A 86 -6.52 -4.40 3.39
CA ASP A 86 -6.94 -3.07 3.78
C ASP A 86 -6.52 -2.75 5.23
N TRP A 87 -6.49 -3.78 6.10
CA TRP A 87 -5.98 -3.69 7.47
C TRP A 87 -4.50 -3.26 7.55
N ALA A 88 -3.69 -3.55 6.52
CA ALA A 88 -2.29 -3.15 6.48
C ALA A 88 -2.15 -1.65 6.23
N ILE A 89 -3.05 -1.06 5.43
CA ILE A 89 -3.11 0.39 5.23
C ILE A 89 -3.49 1.08 6.54
N ASP A 90 -4.52 0.58 7.23
CA ASP A 90 -4.92 1.11 8.54
C ASP A 90 -3.78 1.02 9.55
N SER A 91 -3.04 -0.09 9.57
CA SER A 91 -1.85 -0.27 10.41
C SER A 91 -0.75 0.73 10.08
N ILE A 92 -0.45 0.96 8.79
CA ILE A 92 0.53 1.96 8.38
C ILE A 92 0.08 3.36 8.79
N ILE A 93 -1.20 3.70 8.66
CA ILE A 93 -1.72 5.02 9.03
C ILE A 93 -1.65 5.22 10.56
N LYS A 94 -1.92 4.18 11.34
CA LYS A 94 -2.02 4.26 12.81
C LYS A 94 -0.67 4.10 13.51
N TYR A 95 0.19 3.20 13.03
CA TYR A 95 1.43 2.80 13.69
C TYR A 95 2.69 3.04 12.84
N GLN A 96 2.54 3.53 11.60
CA GLN A 96 3.64 3.71 10.64
C GLN A 96 4.46 2.43 10.43
N LYS A 97 3.82 1.26 10.61
CA LYS A 97 4.36 -0.09 10.40
C LYS A 97 3.20 -1.01 10.03
N ILE A 98 3.50 -2.07 9.29
CA ILE A 98 2.54 -3.15 9.05
C ILE A 98 2.60 -4.06 10.28
N ILE A 99 1.46 -4.23 10.95
CA ILE A 99 1.31 -5.15 12.08
C ILE A 99 0.15 -6.08 11.79
N THR A 100 0.35 -7.37 11.97
CA THR A 100 -0.72 -8.37 12.06
C THR A 100 -0.99 -8.61 13.53
N GLU A 101 -2.27 -8.58 13.95
CA GLU A 101 -2.68 -9.07 15.28
C GLU A 101 -2.56 -10.59 15.38
#